data_AF-A0A379W1S8-F1
#
_entry.id   AF-A0A379W1S8-F1
#
_cell.length_a   1.000
_cell.length_b   1.000
_cell.length_c   1.000
_cell.angle_alpha   90.00
_cell.angle_beta   90.00
_cell.angle_gamma   90.00
#
_symmetry.space_group_name_H-M   'P 1'
#
loop_
_entity.id
_entity.type
_entity.pdbx_description
1 polymer ?
#
loop_
_entity_poly.entity_id
_entity_poly.type
_entity_poly.pdbx_seq_one_letter_code
_entity_poly.pdbx_strand_id
1 'polypeptide(L)'
;MEFSVGSEDGQRQITNVAAGSADTDAVNVGQLKVTDAQVSRNTQSITNLNTQVSNLDTRVTNIENGIGDIVTTGSTKYFKTNTDGADANAQGADSVAIGSGSIAAAENSVALGTNSVADEANTVSVGSSTQQRRITNVAAGVNNTDAVNVAQLKASEAGSVRYEPMQMARLTIACSTWETGVAAPLGSAMFQRR
;
A
#
# COMPACT_ATOMS: atom_id res chain seq x y z
N MET A 1 37.33 14.17 -74.18
CA MET A 1 37.84 13.08 -75.06
C MET A 1 37.86 11.81 -74.23
N GLU A 2 37.51 10.68 -74.82
CA GLU A 2 37.49 9.38 -74.14
C GLU A 2 38.70 8.54 -74.57
N PHE A 3 39.22 7.72 -73.64
CA PHE A 3 40.19 6.67 -73.94
C PHE A 3 39.53 5.31 -73.75
N SER A 4 39.30 4.57 -74.84
CA SER A 4 38.65 3.26 -74.79
C SER A 4 39.66 2.11 -74.73
N VAL A 5 39.40 1.13 -73.86
CA VAL A 5 40.16 -0.13 -73.73
C VAL A 5 39.35 -1.37 -74.14
N GLY A 6 38.20 -1.19 -74.81
CA GLY A 6 37.30 -2.30 -75.18
C GLY A 6 36.15 -1.89 -76.11
N SER A 7 35.23 -2.83 -76.31
CA SER A 7 33.97 -2.67 -77.05
C SER A 7 32.82 -3.32 -76.28
N GLU A 8 31.57 -3.20 -76.77
CA GLU A 8 30.41 -3.86 -76.16
C GLU A 8 30.63 -5.37 -75.99
N ASP A 9 31.24 -6.02 -76.98
CA ASP A 9 31.48 -7.46 -76.98
C ASP A 9 32.75 -7.88 -76.20
N GLY A 10 33.49 -6.96 -75.58
CA GLY A 10 34.67 -7.35 -74.78
C GLY A 10 35.51 -6.21 -74.18
N GLN A 11 35.92 -6.40 -72.92
CA GLN A 11 36.72 -5.43 -72.15
C GLN A 11 38.09 -6.01 -71.77
N ARG A 12 39.07 -5.12 -71.54
CA ARG A 12 40.43 -5.48 -71.11
C ARG A 12 40.71 -5.00 -69.69
N GLN A 13 41.50 -5.78 -68.95
CA GLN A 13 42.08 -5.32 -67.69
C GLN A 13 43.25 -4.36 -67.95
N ILE A 14 43.42 -3.38 -67.07
CA ILE A 14 44.61 -2.52 -67.03
C ILE A 14 45.47 -2.98 -65.86
N THR A 15 46.68 -3.47 -66.13
CA THR A 15 47.57 -4.08 -65.12
C THR A 15 48.77 -3.17 -64.81
N ASN A 16 49.45 -3.42 -63.69
CA ASN A 16 50.61 -2.66 -63.20
C ASN A 16 50.35 -1.17 -62.92
N VAL A 17 49.13 -0.84 -62.46
CA VAL A 17 48.75 0.53 -62.09
C VAL A 17 49.25 0.86 -60.69
N ALA A 18 50.14 1.85 -60.57
CA ALA A 18 50.57 2.40 -59.28
C ALA A 18 49.41 3.09 -58.55
N ALA A 19 49.52 3.31 -57.24
CA ALA A 19 48.48 4.00 -56.49
C ALA A 19 48.36 5.46 -56.95
N GLY A 20 47.12 5.93 -57.18
CA GLY A 20 46.84 7.32 -57.54
C GLY A 20 47.14 8.28 -56.40
N SER A 21 47.57 9.50 -56.74
CA SER A 21 48.01 10.55 -55.81
C SER A 21 47.18 11.84 -55.91
N ALA A 22 46.73 12.20 -57.12
CA ALA A 22 45.80 13.29 -57.38
C ALA A 22 44.36 12.77 -57.48
N ASP A 23 43.37 13.63 -57.25
CA ASP A 23 41.94 13.28 -57.33
C ASP A 23 41.50 12.77 -58.72
N THR A 24 42.27 13.09 -59.76
CA THR A 24 42.04 12.67 -61.15
C THR A 24 42.85 11.45 -61.58
N ASP A 25 43.68 10.89 -60.70
CA ASP A 25 44.44 9.67 -61.00
C ASP A 25 43.52 8.44 -60.95
N ALA A 26 43.87 7.41 -61.71
CA ALA A 26 43.16 6.13 -61.64
C ALA A 26 43.41 5.42 -60.30
N VAL A 27 42.37 4.81 -59.74
CA VAL A 27 42.44 4.01 -58.51
C VAL A 27 42.84 2.58 -58.85
N ASN A 28 43.76 2.00 -58.07
CA ASN A 28 44.07 0.57 -58.16
C ASN A 28 43.37 -0.26 -57.07
N VAL A 29 43.38 -1.59 -57.22
CA VAL A 29 42.73 -2.52 -56.28
C VAL A 29 43.32 -2.43 -54.86
N GLY A 30 44.59 -2.04 -54.72
CA GLY A 30 45.23 -1.86 -53.41
C GLY A 30 44.59 -0.74 -52.60
N GLN A 31 44.27 0.39 -53.24
CA GLN A 31 43.58 1.52 -52.61
C GLN A 31 42.14 1.16 -52.23
N LEU A 32 41.42 0.42 -53.09
CA LEU A 32 40.08 -0.09 -52.76
C LEU A 32 40.08 -1.05 -51.56
N LYS A 33 41.07 -1.96 -51.49
CA LYS A 33 41.24 -2.90 -50.37
C LYS A 33 41.41 -2.23 -49.01
N VAL A 34 41.98 -1.03 -48.95
CA VAL A 34 42.09 -0.26 -47.69
C VAL A 34 40.70 0.12 -47.18
N THR A 35 39.83 0.60 -48.07
CA THR A 35 38.44 0.91 -47.76
C THR A 35 37.67 -0.36 -47.39
N ASP A 36 37.82 -1.44 -48.15
CA ASP A 36 37.15 -2.73 -47.85
C ASP A 36 37.54 -3.27 -46.48
N ALA A 37 38.81 -3.13 -46.07
CA ALA A 37 39.27 -3.51 -44.75
C ALA A 37 38.64 -2.66 -43.63
N GLN A 38 38.37 -1.38 -43.88
CA GLN A 38 37.63 -0.53 -42.93
C GLN A 38 36.15 -0.90 -42.88
N VAL A 39 35.52 -1.13 -44.04
CA VAL A 39 34.13 -1.56 -44.12
C VAL A 39 33.94 -2.90 -43.39
N SER A 40 34.84 -3.87 -43.59
CA SER A 40 34.81 -5.14 -42.88
C SER A 40 34.89 -4.97 -41.35
N ARG A 41 35.75 -4.07 -40.85
CA ARG A 41 35.84 -3.73 -39.41
C ARG A 41 34.57 -3.06 -38.89
N ASN A 42 33.98 -2.15 -39.68
CA ASN A 42 32.71 -1.50 -39.34
C ASN A 42 31.58 -2.52 -39.28
N THR A 43 31.50 -3.42 -40.26
CA THR A 43 30.52 -4.52 -40.29
C THR A 43 30.63 -5.40 -39.05
N GLN A 44 31.84 -5.78 -38.64
CA GLN A 44 32.04 -6.55 -37.41
C GLN A 44 31.63 -5.76 -36.15
N SER A 45 31.94 -4.47 -36.10
CA SER A 45 31.55 -3.60 -34.98
C SER A 45 30.03 -3.48 -34.87
N ILE A 46 29.33 -3.37 -35.99
CA ILE A 46 27.86 -3.37 -36.05
C ILE A 46 27.29 -4.70 -35.54
N THR A 47 27.86 -5.83 -35.94
CA THR A 47 27.45 -7.15 -35.40
C THR A 47 27.62 -7.21 -33.88
N ASN A 48 28.75 -6.71 -33.36
CA ASN A 48 29.00 -6.68 -31.92
C ASN A 48 27.98 -5.78 -31.19
N LEU A 49 27.70 -4.60 -31.75
CA LEU A 49 26.69 -3.67 -31.21
C LEU A 49 25.30 -4.29 -31.21
N ASN A 50 24.91 -5.03 -32.26
CA ASN A 50 23.62 -5.70 -32.31
C ASN A 50 23.45 -6.71 -31.16
N THR A 51 24.48 -7.48 -30.85
CA THR A 51 24.46 -8.38 -29.68
C THR A 51 24.35 -7.61 -28.37
N GLN A 52 25.09 -6.50 -28.22
CA GLN A 52 25.02 -5.67 -27.01
C GLN A 52 23.63 -5.05 -26.83
N VAL A 53 23.01 -4.55 -27.90
CA VAL A 53 21.67 -3.96 -27.88
C VAL A 53 20.62 -5.01 -27.52
N SER A 54 20.70 -6.21 -28.08
CA SER A 54 19.79 -7.31 -27.73
C SER A 54 19.91 -7.72 -26.26
N ASN A 55 21.13 -7.76 -25.71
CA ASN A 55 21.34 -8.01 -24.29
C ASN A 55 20.76 -6.90 -23.40
N LEU A 56 20.87 -5.63 -23.81
CA LEU A 56 20.27 -4.51 -23.11
C LEU A 56 18.74 -4.58 -23.12
N ASP A 57 18.14 -4.89 -24.27
CA ASP A 57 16.69 -5.08 -24.43
C ASP A 57 16.14 -6.14 -23.45
N THR A 58 16.84 -7.28 -23.34
CA THR A 58 16.48 -8.34 -22.40
C THR A 58 16.61 -7.87 -20.94
N ARG A 59 17.68 -7.13 -20.62
CA ARG A 59 17.90 -6.59 -19.26
C ARG A 59 16.82 -5.58 -18.88
N VAL A 60 16.41 -4.71 -19.80
CA VAL A 60 15.34 -3.72 -19.59
C VAL A 60 14.01 -4.43 -19.36
N THR A 61 13.66 -5.40 -20.21
CA THR A 61 12.43 -6.20 -20.06
C THR A 61 12.36 -6.89 -18.69
N ASN A 62 13.47 -7.43 -18.20
CA ASN A 62 13.52 -8.06 -16.87
C ASN A 62 13.29 -7.04 -15.73
N ILE A 63 13.80 -5.82 -15.87
CA ILE A 63 13.58 -4.74 -14.90
C ILE A 63 12.10 -4.33 -14.91
N GLU A 64 11.51 -4.15 -16.09
CA GLU A 64 10.10 -3.78 -16.25
C GLU A 64 9.17 -4.84 -15.63
N ASN A 65 9.42 -6.12 -15.91
CA ASN A 65 8.64 -7.20 -15.31
C ASN A 65 8.82 -7.30 -13.79
N GLY A 66 10.01 -6.97 -13.27
CA GLY A 66 10.29 -7.01 -11.83
C GLY A 66 9.69 -5.84 -11.05
N ILE A 67 9.61 -4.65 -11.67
CA ILE A 67 9.25 -3.38 -11.00
C ILE A 67 7.85 -2.89 -11.38
N GLY A 68 7.30 -3.31 -12.52
CA GLY A 68 6.02 -2.81 -13.05
C GLY A 68 4.86 -2.88 -12.05
N ASP A 69 4.74 -4.00 -11.34
CA ASP A 69 3.72 -4.19 -10.30
C ASP A 69 3.91 -3.23 -9.10
N ILE A 70 5.16 -2.92 -8.74
CA ILE A 70 5.48 -2.04 -7.61
C ILE A 70 5.03 -0.61 -7.92
N VAL A 71 5.29 -0.14 -9.13
CA VAL A 71 4.93 1.22 -9.56
C VAL A 71 3.42 1.36 -9.71
N THR A 72 2.75 0.37 -10.27
CA THR A 72 1.30 0.45 -10.54
C THR A 72 0.43 0.24 -9.29
N THR A 73 0.85 -0.62 -8.36
CA THR A 73 0.05 -0.96 -7.16
C THR A 73 0.58 -0.33 -5.88
N GLY A 74 1.71 0.37 -5.93
CA GLY A 74 2.41 0.86 -4.74
C GLY A 74 2.84 -0.25 -3.76
N SER A 75 2.86 -1.51 -4.22
CA SER A 75 2.98 -2.68 -3.36
C SER A 75 4.14 -3.59 -3.74
N THR A 76 4.80 -4.19 -2.75
CA THR A 76 5.86 -5.19 -2.94
C THR A 76 5.33 -6.60 -2.67
N LYS A 77 6.22 -7.61 -2.69
CA LYS A 77 5.87 -8.99 -2.35
C LYS A 77 5.27 -9.14 -0.94
N TYR A 78 5.77 -8.37 0.03
CA TYR A 78 5.41 -8.52 1.45
C TYR A 78 4.63 -7.34 2.02
N PHE A 79 4.58 -6.21 1.31
CA PHE A 79 3.77 -5.05 1.66
C PHE A 79 2.74 -4.84 0.55
N LYS A 80 1.50 -5.27 0.81
CA LYS A 80 0.41 -5.24 -0.15
C LYS A 80 -0.70 -4.33 0.34
N THR A 81 -1.21 -3.49 -0.54
CA THR A 81 -2.48 -2.79 -0.40
C THR A 81 -3.37 -3.09 -1.60
N ASN A 82 -4.68 -3.04 -1.42
CA ASN A 82 -5.66 -3.14 -2.51
C ASN A 82 -6.55 -1.92 -2.45
N THR A 83 -6.27 -0.94 -3.29
CA THR A 83 -6.96 0.35 -3.27
C THR A 83 -6.76 1.10 -4.58
N ASP A 84 -7.74 1.93 -4.91
CA ASP A 84 -7.78 2.93 -5.96
C ASP A 84 -7.80 4.37 -5.39
N GLY A 85 -7.58 4.51 -4.06
CA GLY A 85 -7.64 5.77 -3.35
C GLY A 85 -6.37 6.62 -3.51
N ALA A 86 -6.42 7.84 -2.96
CA ALA A 86 -5.29 8.76 -2.98
C ALA A 86 -4.05 8.22 -2.26
N ASP A 87 -2.89 8.77 -2.59
CA ASP A 87 -1.61 8.44 -1.97
C ASP A 87 -1.62 8.66 -0.44
N ALA A 88 -0.79 7.89 0.27
CA ALA A 88 -0.53 8.10 1.69
C ALA A 88 0.30 9.38 1.92
N ASN A 89 0.08 10.07 3.05
CA ASN A 89 0.75 11.32 3.37
C ASN A 89 1.41 11.26 4.76
N ALA A 90 2.75 11.16 4.77
CA ALA A 90 3.58 11.29 5.96
C ALA A 90 4.01 12.76 6.14
N GLN A 91 3.15 13.57 6.77
CA GLN A 91 3.33 15.01 6.91
C GLN A 91 4.22 15.40 8.10
N GLY A 92 4.10 14.68 9.22
CA GLY A 92 4.89 14.92 10.42
C GLY A 92 6.36 14.52 10.25
N ALA A 93 7.28 15.16 10.98
CA ALA A 93 8.66 14.71 11.05
C ALA A 93 8.73 13.28 11.60
N ASP A 94 9.59 12.43 11.02
CA ASP A 94 9.76 11.02 11.39
C ASP A 94 8.45 10.20 11.38
N SER A 95 7.47 10.62 10.58
CA SER A 95 6.16 9.95 10.52
C SER A 95 6.10 8.83 9.48
N VAL A 96 5.14 7.92 9.65
CA VAL A 96 4.87 6.81 8.73
C VAL A 96 3.38 6.74 8.41
N ALA A 97 3.03 6.73 7.13
CA ALA A 97 1.65 6.60 6.66
C ALA A 97 1.49 5.34 5.78
N ILE A 98 0.58 4.44 6.15
CA ILE A 98 0.37 3.15 5.48
C ILE A 98 -1.10 3.03 5.05
N GLY A 99 -1.34 2.93 3.75
CA GLY A 99 -2.65 2.78 3.14
C GLY A 99 -3.14 4.05 2.46
N SER A 100 -4.06 3.91 1.51
CA SER A 100 -4.60 5.04 0.74
C SER A 100 -5.30 6.06 1.63
N GLY A 101 -5.08 7.34 1.34
CA GLY A 101 -5.64 8.46 2.11
C GLY A 101 -5.23 8.50 3.58
N SER A 102 -4.22 7.72 3.99
CA SER A 102 -3.69 7.80 5.36
C SER A 102 -2.88 9.09 5.56
N ILE A 103 -3.03 9.72 6.72
CA ILE A 103 -2.41 11.00 7.05
C ILE A 103 -1.73 10.87 8.42
N ALA A 104 -0.40 10.84 8.43
CA ALA A 104 0.40 10.94 9.64
C ALA A 104 0.85 12.39 9.82
N ALA A 105 0.05 13.19 10.53
CA ALA A 105 0.21 14.65 10.63
C ALA A 105 1.21 15.08 11.71
N ALA A 106 1.35 14.29 12.78
CA ALA A 106 2.18 14.65 13.93
C ALA A 106 3.58 14.01 13.89
N GLU A 107 4.51 14.58 14.68
CA GLU A 107 5.89 14.10 14.81
C GLU A 107 5.94 12.68 15.39
N ASN A 108 6.81 11.84 14.82
CA ASN A 108 7.05 10.46 15.23
C ASN A 108 5.74 9.64 15.33
N SER A 109 4.81 9.89 14.42
CA SER A 109 3.48 9.27 14.41
C SER A 109 3.33 8.23 13.31
N VAL A 110 2.43 7.27 13.51
CA VAL A 110 2.12 6.23 12.52
C VAL A 110 0.62 6.22 12.23
N ALA A 111 0.23 6.43 10.97
CA ALA A 111 -1.15 6.22 10.51
C ALA A 111 -1.24 4.87 9.79
N LEU A 112 -1.89 3.87 10.42
CA LEU A 112 -1.96 2.49 9.95
C LEU A 112 -3.34 2.11 9.43
N GLY A 113 -3.48 2.07 8.11
CA GLY A 113 -4.67 1.62 7.38
C GLY A 113 -5.31 2.74 6.55
N THR A 114 -6.13 2.37 5.57
CA THR A 114 -6.84 3.31 4.68
C THR A 114 -7.60 4.39 5.46
N ASN A 115 -7.43 5.66 5.08
CA ASN A 115 -8.06 6.82 5.72
C ASN A 115 -7.77 6.99 7.24
N SER A 116 -6.68 6.40 7.75
CA SER A 116 -6.28 6.62 9.15
C SER A 116 -5.60 7.98 9.31
N VAL A 117 -5.81 8.62 10.46
CA VAL A 117 -5.27 9.95 10.78
C VAL A 117 -4.55 9.86 12.13
N ALA A 118 -3.25 10.17 12.14
CA ALA A 118 -2.44 10.30 13.35
C ALA A 118 -2.05 11.77 13.55
N ASP A 119 -2.79 12.47 14.40
CA ASP A 119 -2.70 13.93 14.63
C ASP A 119 -2.08 14.30 15.98
N GLU A 120 -1.60 13.31 16.74
CA GLU A 120 -0.88 13.48 18.01
C GLU A 120 0.54 12.89 17.94
N ALA A 121 1.51 13.58 18.55
CA ALA A 121 2.91 13.17 18.48
C ALA A 121 3.17 11.85 19.24
N ASN A 122 4.08 11.01 18.73
CA ASN A 122 4.43 9.71 19.33
C ASN A 122 3.24 8.74 19.45
N THR A 123 2.29 8.78 18.51
CA THR A 123 1.11 7.91 18.52
C THR A 123 1.05 6.99 17.31
N VAL A 124 0.37 5.86 17.47
CA VAL A 124 -0.02 4.97 16.38
C VAL A 124 -1.53 5.01 16.25
N SER A 125 -2.03 5.62 15.18
CA SER A 125 -3.45 5.64 14.86
C SER A 125 -3.81 4.47 13.95
N VAL A 126 -4.87 3.75 14.32
CA VAL A 126 -5.45 2.67 13.51
C VAL A 126 -6.77 3.08 12.84
N GLY A 127 -7.09 4.38 12.81
CA GLY A 127 -8.36 4.89 12.29
C GLY A 127 -8.42 6.42 12.30
N SER A 128 -9.63 6.96 12.38
CA SER A 128 -9.89 8.39 12.50
C SER A 128 -10.95 8.64 13.57
N SER A 129 -11.28 9.91 13.84
CA SER A 129 -12.39 10.29 14.72
C SER A 129 -13.77 9.83 14.22
N THR A 130 -13.90 9.56 12.92
CA THR A 130 -15.15 9.12 12.29
C THR A 130 -15.18 7.62 12.00
N GLN A 131 -14.03 6.97 11.87
CA GLN A 131 -13.92 5.54 11.61
C GLN A 131 -12.80 4.90 12.43
N GLN A 132 -13.15 4.29 13.56
CA GLN A 132 -12.20 3.55 14.39
C GLN A 132 -12.07 2.09 13.93
N ARG A 133 -10.99 1.43 14.37
CA ARG A 133 -10.78 -0.01 14.16
C ARG A 133 -10.54 -0.70 15.49
N ARG A 134 -11.04 -1.93 15.60
CA ARG A 134 -10.65 -2.84 16.69
C ARG A 134 -9.30 -3.46 16.35
N ILE A 135 -8.49 -3.67 17.39
CA ILE A 135 -7.26 -4.48 17.29
C ILE A 135 -7.62 -5.90 17.76
N THR A 136 -7.39 -6.89 16.91
CA THR A 136 -7.80 -8.28 17.15
C THR A 136 -6.58 -9.18 17.40
N ASN A 137 -6.82 -10.35 18.00
CA ASN A 137 -5.78 -11.33 18.31
C ASN A 137 -4.65 -10.80 19.22
N VAL A 138 -4.99 -9.88 20.13
CA VAL A 138 -4.06 -9.34 21.13
C VAL A 138 -3.90 -10.36 22.27
N ALA A 139 -2.69 -10.86 22.45
CA ALA A 139 -2.34 -11.72 23.58
C ALA A 139 -2.48 -10.98 24.91
N ALA A 140 -2.53 -11.70 26.03
CA ALA A 140 -2.58 -11.07 27.34
C ALA A 140 -1.27 -10.33 27.63
N GLY A 141 -1.36 -9.05 27.97
CA GLY A 141 -0.20 -8.23 28.32
C GLY A 141 0.45 -8.71 29.62
N VAL A 142 1.78 -8.62 29.70
CA VAL A 142 2.56 -9.08 30.86
C VAL A 142 3.31 -7.93 31.50
N ASN A 143 4.00 -7.11 30.69
CA ASN A 143 4.74 -5.95 31.19
C ASN A 143 3.81 -4.75 31.39
N ASN A 144 4.29 -3.76 32.15
CA ASN A 144 3.52 -2.54 32.44
C ASN A 144 3.10 -1.74 31.21
N THR A 145 3.84 -1.86 30.10
CA THR A 145 3.60 -1.13 28.84
C THR A 145 2.92 -1.99 27.77
N ASP A 146 2.48 -3.21 28.11
CA ASP A 146 1.78 -4.07 27.17
C ASP A 146 0.29 -3.68 27.08
N ALA A 147 -0.30 -3.87 25.91
CA ALA A 147 -1.74 -3.68 25.74
C ALA A 147 -2.54 -4.75 26.51
N VAL A 148 -3.64 -4.32 27.12
CA VAL A 148 -4.58 -5.20 27.83
C VAL A 148 -5.65 -5.71 26.86
N ASN A 149 -5.93 -7.02 26.88
CA ASN A 149 -7.03 -7.59 26.10
C ASN A 149 -8.33 -7.70 26.91
N VAL A 150 -9.45 -7.98 26.23
CA VAL A 150 -10.78 -8.06 26.87
C VAL A 150 -10.85 -9.18 27.92
N ALA A 151 -10.06 -10.24 27.81
CA ALA A 151 -10.05 -11.32 28.81
C ALA A 151 -9.45 -10.86 30.15
N GLN A 152 -8.34 -10.12 30.10
CA GLN A 152 -7.73 -9.52 31.29
C GLN A 152 -8.66 -8.48 31.94
N LEU A 153 -9.33 -7.64 31.14
CA LEU A 153 -10.30 -6.67 31.65
C LEU A 153 -11.45 -7.36 32.40
N LYS A 154 -12.07 -8.39 31.81
CA LYS A 154 -13.15 -9.16 32.45
C LYS A 154 -12.71 -9.85 33.74
N ALA A 155 -11.48 -10.39 33.77
CA ALA A 155 -10.92 -11.01 34.96
C ALA A 155 -10.74 -9.98 36.10
N SER A 156 -10.31 -8.75 35.78
CA SER A 156 -10.22 -7.66 36.75
C SER A 156 -11.59 -7.20 37.25
N GLU A 157 -12.59 -7.11 36.36
CA GLU A 157 -13.94 -6.68 36.72
C GLU A 157 -14.69 -7.72 37.59
N ALA A 158 -14.41 -9.01 37.40
CA ALA A 158 -15.02 -10.09 38.20
C ALA A 158 -14.71 -9.98 39.71
N GLY A 159 -13.60 -9.32 40.08
CA GLY A 159 -13.24 -9.05 41.47
C GLY A 159 -13.79 -7.72 42.02
N SER A 160 -14.51 -6.93 41.24
CA SER A 160 -14.97 -5.58 41.60
C SER A 160 -16.40 -5.58 42.16
N VAL A 161 -16.59 -4.97 43.33
CA VAL A 161 -17.93 -4.74 43.90
C VAL A 161 -18.56 -3.54 43.20
N ARG A 162 -19.67 -3.74 42.49
CA ARG A 162 -20.43 -2.68 41.82
C ARG A 162 -21.70 -2.38 42.64
N TYR A 163 -21.97 -1.10 42.89
CA TYR A 163 -23.24 -0.68 43.49
C TYR A 163 -24.33 -0.69 42.41
N GLU A 164 -25.36 -1.51 42.61
CA GLU A 164 -26.57 -1.41 41.81
C GLU A 164 -27.38 -0.19 42.29
N PRO A 165 -27.82 0.72 41.39
CA PRO A 165 -28.66 1.85 41.80
C PRO A 165 -29.96 1.30 42.40
N MET A 166 -30.28 1.73 43.62
CA MET A 166 -31.49 1.26 44.34
C MET A 166 -32.74 1.53 43.49
N GLN A 167 -33.30 0.49 42.86
CA GLN A 167 -34.70 0.52 42.44
C GLN A 167 -35.52 0.57 43.73
N MET A 168 -36.09 1.73 44.06
CA MET A 168 -37.12 1.84 45.10
C MET A 168 -38.34 1.00 44.69
N ALA A 169 -38.32 -0.28 45.03
CA ALA A 169 -39.50 -1.12 45.01
C ALA A 169 -40.52 -0.51 45.98
N ARG A 170 -41.64 -0.01 45.46
CA ARG A 170 -42.76 0.46 46.29
C ARG A 170 -43.20 -0.72 47.18
N LEU A 171 -42.95 -0.61 48.48
CA LEU A 171 -43.54 -1.50 49.48
C LEU A 171 -45.03 -1.17 49.57
N THR A 172 -45.86 -1.86 48.78
CA THR A 172 -47.31 -1.81 48.95
C THR A 172 -47.66 -2.60 50.20
N ILE A 173 -47.83 -1.91 51.34
CA ILE A 173 -48.43 -2.51 52.54
C ILE A 173 -49.91 -2.72 52.22
N ALA A 174 -50.32 -3.96 51.96
CA ALA A 174 -51.73 -4.30 51.85
C ALA A 174 -52.37 -4.19 53.25
N CYS A 175 -53.16 -3.13 53.46
CA CYS A 175 -54.08 -3.06 54.59
C CYS A 175 -55.21 -4.08 54.33
N SER A 176 -55.15 -5.25 54.99
CA SER A 176 -56.26 -6.20 54.96
C SER A 176 -57.41 -5.63 55.78
N THR A 177 -58.47 -5.20 55.10
CA THR A 177 -59.78 -4.89 55.68
C THR A 177 -60.30 -6.10 56.45
N TRP A 178 -60.57 -5.91 57.74
CA TRP A 178 -61.22 -6.89 58.60
C TRP A 178 -62.72 -6.87 58.31
N GLU A 179 -63.19 -7.68 57.36
CA GLU A 179 -64.61 -8.00 57.23
C GLU A 179 -64.83 -9.47 57.55
N THR A 180 -65.04 -9.77 58.84
CA THR A 180 -65.92 -10.86 59.25
C THR A 180 -66.59 -10.51 60.58
N GLY A 181 -67.93 -10.51 60.60
CA GLY A 181 -68.67 -10.83 61.83
C GLY A 181 -69.71 -9.82 62.31
N VAL A 182 -70.97 -10.12 61.99
CA VAL A 182 -72.19 -9.96 62.80
C VAL A 182 -72.72 -8.56 63.13
N ALA A 183 -73.80 -8.18 62.44
CA ALA A 183 -74.86 -7.35 63.02
C ALA A 183 -76.23 -7.90 62.60
N ALA A 184 -76.88 -8.66 63.50
CA ALA A 184 -78.32 -8.92 63.46
C ALA A 184 -79.04 -7.83 64.29
N PRO A 185 -80.30 -7.48 63.98
CA PRO A 185 -80.94 -6.26 64.49
C PRO A 185 -81.58 -6.48 65.86
N LEU A 186 -81.37 -5.54 66.78
CA LEU A 186 -82.22 -5.35 67.97
C LEU A 186 -82.59 -3.86 68.06
N GLY A 187 -83.90 -3.61 68.09
CA GLY A 187 -84.49 -2.28 68.08
C GLY A 187 -84.46 -1.55 69.42
N SER A 188 -84.59 -0.23 69.30
CA SER A 188 -85.18 0.77 70.21
C SER A 188 -85.06 0.56 71.72
N ALA A 189 -84.22 1.37 72.38
CA ALA A 189 -84.58 1.90 73.70
C ALA A 189 -83.88 3.25 73.98
N MET A 190 -84.74 4.24 74.14
CA MET A 190 -84.50 5.59 74.63
C MET A 190 -84.03 5.52 76.09
N PHE A 191 -82.92 6.17 76.44
CA PHE A 191 -82.51 6.38 77.84
C PHE A 191 -82.80 7.84 78.23
N GLN A 192 -83.90 8.07 78.94
CA GLN A 192 -84.04 9.21 79.86
C GLN A 192 -84.25 8.67 81.28
N ARG A 193 -83.45 9.21 82.18
CA ARG A 193 -83.29 8.82 83.59
C ARG A 193 -84.59 8.96 84.39
N ARG A 194 -84.94 7.91 85.13
CA ARG A 194 -85.12 7.91 86.60
C ARG A 194 -85.16 6.48 87.11
#